data_AF-A0A0P1I4S9-F1
#
_entry.id   AF-A0A0P1I4S9-F1
#
_cell.length_a   1.000
_cell.length_b   1.000
_cell.length_c   1.000
_cell.angle_alpha   90.00
_cell.angle_beta   90.00
_cell.angle_gamma   90.00
#
_symmetry.space_group_name_H-M   'P 1'
#
loop_
_entity.id
_entity.type
_entity.pdbx_description
1 polymer ?
#
loop_
_entity_poly.entity_id
_entity_poly.type
_entity_poly.pdbx_seq_one_letter_code
_entity_poly.pdbx_strand_id
1 'polypeptide(L)' 'MPSLEEDLPDHAAEIRRALPDKGALQEAFADYETACRKEDVLESSEVERAEWARIRQELLAELMRLSGRSTGS' A
#
# COMPACT_ATOMS: atom_id res chain seq x y z
N MET A 1 -9.59 9.47 -1.87
CA MET A 1 -8.81 8.21 -1.84
C MET A 1 -7.65 8.25 -2.84
N PRO A 2 -6.40 8.29 -2.36
CA PRO A 2 -5.21 8.25 -3.22
C PRO A 2 -5.03 6.87 -3.85
N SER A 3 -4.52 6.84 -5.08
CA SER A 3 -4.22 5.60 -5.79
C SER A 3 -2.76 5.18 -5.64
N LEU A 4 -2.46 3.89 -5.86
CA LEU A 4 -1.09 3.38 -5.82
C LEU A 4 -0.16 4.12 -6.79
N GLU A 5 -0.68 4.59 -7.93
CA GLU A 5 0.06 5.39 -8.91
C GLU A 5 0.40 6.81 -8.45
N GLU A 6 -0.41 7.38 -7.55
CA GLU A 6 -0.10 8.66 -6.92
C GLU A 6 0.99 8.49 -5.86
N ASP A 7 0.92 7.39 -5.10
CA ASP A 7 1.86 7.09 -4.02
C ASP A 7 3.20 6.55 -4.51
N LEU A 8 3.19 5.72 -5.55
CA LEU A 8 4.35 5.01 -6.09
C LEU A 8 4.36 5.03 -7.62
N PRO A 9 4.46 6.21 -8.26
CA PRO A 9 4.36 6.35 -9.72
C PRO A 9 5.34 5.44 -10.48
N ASP A 10 6.56 5.28 -9.96
CA ASP A 10 7.61 4.48 -10.60
C ASP A 10 7.48 2.96 -10.35
N HIS A 11 6.74 2.54 -9.31
CA HIS A 11 6.69 1.14 -8.87
C HIS A 11 5.29 0.50 -9.00
N ALA A 12 4.24 1.29 -9.19
CA ALA A 12 2.86 0.82 -9.23
C ALA A 12 2.65 -0.25 -10.33
N ALA A 13 3.28 -0.09 -11.49
CA ALA A 13 3.19 -1.06 -12.59
C ALA A 13 3.83 -2.41 -12.23
N GLU A 14 4.99 -2.40 -11.57
CA GLU A 14 5.67 -3.61 -11.10
C GLU A 14 4.87 -4.33 -10.01
N ILE A 15 4.41 -3.58 -9.01
CA ILE A 15 3.59 -4.10 -7.92
C ILE A 15 2.33 -4.77 -8.47
N ARG A 16 1.61 -4.11 -9.37
CA ARG A 16 0.40 -4.70 -10.00
C ARG A 16 0.69 -5.95 -10.81
N ARG A 17 1.82 -5.97 -11.54
CA ARG A 17 2.24 -7.14 -12.29
C ARG A 17 2.55 -8.32 -11.38
N ALA A 18 3.17 -8.09 -10.23
CA ALA A 18 3.56 -9.13 -9.28
C ALA A 18 2.44 -9.56 -8.32
N LEU A 19 1.37 -8.76 -8.21
CA LEU A 19 0.24 -9.00 -7.32
C LEU A 19 -0.39 -10.40 -7.45
N PRO A 20 -0.71 -10.93 -8.65
CA PRO A 20 -1.35 -12.24 -8.77
C PRO A 20 -0.47 -13.40 -8.28
N ASP A 21 0.85 -13.24 -8.28
CA ASP A 21 1.82 -14.31 -8.04
C ASP A 21 2.32 -14.38 -6.59
N LYS A 22 2.03 -13.36 -5.77
CA LYS A 22 2.60 -13.19 -4.43
C LYS A 22 1.50 -12.95 -3.39
N GLY A 23 1.09 -14.01 -2.66
CA GLY A 23 0.07 -13.91 -1.61
C GLY A 23 0.36 -12.81 -0.56
N ALA A 24 1.62 -12.70 -0.10
CA ALA A 24 2.02 -11.65 0.83
C ALA A 24 1.90 -10.22 0.23
N LEU A 25 2.11 -10.07 -1.09
CA LEU A 25 1.93 -8.79 -1.77
C LEU A 25 0.44 -8.44 -1.91
N GLN A 26 -0.41 -9.45 -2.12
CA GLN A 26 -1.87 -9.25 -2.14
C GLN A 26 -2.39 -8.80 -0.78
N GLU A 27 -1.91 -9.43 0.30
CA GLU A 27 -2.27 -9.06 1.67
C GLU A 27 -1.85 -7.62 1.98
N ALA A 28 -0.58 -7.27 1.75
CA ALA A 28 -0.09 -5.91 1.96
C ALA A 28 -0.84 -4.87 1.10
N PHE A 29 -1.27 -5.25 -0.11
CA PHE A 29 -2.05 -4.35 -0.97
C PHE A 29 -3.48 -4.15 -0.45
N ALA A 30 -4.14 -5.20 0.02
CA ALA A 30 -5.46 -5.10 0.63
C ALA A 30 -5.44 -4.26 1.92
N ASP A 31 -4.38 -4.38 2.72
CA ASP A 31 -4.16 -3.55 3.89
C ASP A 31 -3.93 -2.09 3.50
N TYR A 32 -3.15 -1.83 2.44
CA TYR A 32 -2.94 -0.47 1.91
C TYR A 32 -4.27 0.18 1.48
N GLU A 33 -5.10 -0.52 0.71
CA GLU A 33 -6.42 -0.03 0.31
C GLU A 33 -7.32 0.24 1.52
N THR A 34 -7.18 -0.54 2.58
CA THR A 34 -7.90 -0.34 3.84
C THR A 34 -7.40 0.89 4.58
N ALA A 35 -6.09 1.10 4.68
CA ALA A 35 -5.50 2.29 5.29
C ALA A 35 -5.94 3.56 4.56
N CYS A 36 -5.90 3.58 3.22
CA CYS A 36 -6.40 4.70 2.42
C CYS A 36 -7.88 4.99 2.68
N ARG A 37 -8.74 3.95 2.80
CA ARG A 37 -10.17 4.15 3.09
C ARG A 37 -10.38 4.75 4.47
N LYS A 38 -9.61 4.29 5.45
CA LYS A 38 -9.71 4.74 6.84
C LYS A 38 -9.17 6.16 7.05
N GLU A 39 -8.12 6.53 6.33
CA GLU A 39 -7.58 7.88 6.30
C GLU A 39 -8.60 8.90 5.76
N ASP A 40 -9.42 8.51 4.78
CA ASP A 40 -10.39 9.38 4.08
C ASP A 40 -11.78 9.43 4.77
N VAL A 41 -11.95 8.78 5.94
CA VAL A 41 -13.22 8.82 6.68
C VAL A 41 -13.46 10.22 7.23
N LEU A 42 -14.54 10.87 6.75
CA LEU A 42 -14.88 12.26 7.09
C LEU A 42 -15.10 12.48 8.60
N GLU A 43 -15.55 11.45 9.32
CA GLU A 43 -15.83 11.52 10.75
C GLU A 43 -14.61 11.22 11.64
N SER A 44 -13.47 10.80 11.05
CA SER A 44 -12.26 10.52 11.81
C SER A 44 -11.61 11.80 12.33
N SER A 45 -11.08 11.75 13.56
CA SER A 45 -10.27 12.81 14.14
C SER A 45 -8.95 13.01 13.38
N GLU A 46 -8.31 14.16 13.58
CA GLU A 46 -6.96 14.42 13.04
C GLU A 46 -5.93 13.39 13.49
N VAL A 47 -6.04 12.90 14.72
CA VAL A 47 -5.15 11.88 15.27
C VAL A 47 -5.34 10.54 14.57
N GLU A 48 -6.59 10.11 14.39
CA GLU A 48 -6.90 8.86 13.67
C GLU A 48 -6.45 8.95 12.21
N ARG A 49 -6.68 10.08 11.53
CA ARG A 49 -6.18 10.27 10.16
C ARG A 49 -4.65 10.22 10.10
N ALA A 50 -3.95 10.82 11.06
CA ALA A 50 -2.50 10.77 11.12
C ALA A 50 -1.96 9.34 11.38
N GLU A 51 -2.66 8.55 12.19
CA GLU A 51 -2.35 7.14 12.41
C GLU A 51 -2.51 6.32 11.14
N TRP A 52 -3.65 6.45 10.44
CA TRP A 52 -3.88 5.77 9.17
C TRP A 52 -2.92 6.20 8.06
N ALA A 53 -2.55 7.48 8.01
CA ALA A 53 -1.52 7.98 7.11
C ALA A 53 -0.16 7.34 7.39
N ARG A 54 0.21 7.15 8.66
CA ARG A 54 1.44 6.44 9.03
C ARG A 54 1.39 4.97 8.61
N ILE A 55 0.29 4.28 8.91
CA ILE A 55 0.08 2.87 8.52
C ILE A 55 0.20 2.73 6.99
N ARG A 56 -0.42 3.64 6.23
CA ARG A 56 -0.29 3.68 4.76
C ARG A 56 1.17 3.81 4.31
N GLN A 57 1.97 4.67 4.93
CA GLN A 57 3.40 4.81 4.58
C GLN A 57 4.20 3.53 4.87
N GLU A 58 3.91 2.85 5.99
CA GLU A 58 4.55 1.56 6.33
C GLU A 58 4.17 0.48 5.30
N LEU A 59 2.91 0.45 4.84
CA LEU A 59 2.43 -0.47 3.82
C LEU A 59 3.02 -0.19 2.43
N LEU A 60 3.21 1.08 2.06
CA LEU A 60 3.91 1.45 0.82
C LEU A 60 5.35 0.93 0.81
N ALA A 61 6.06 1.04 1.94
CA ALA A 61 7.40 0.49 2.08
C ALA A 61 7.42 -1.03 1.96
N GLU A 62 6.43 -1.71 2.55
CA GLU A 62 6.29 -3.16 2.47
C GLU A 62 5.93 -3.65 1.06
N LEU A 63 5.07 -2.93 0.34
CA LEU A 63 4.73 -3.21 -1.07
C LEU A 63 5.98 -3.15 -1.96
N MET A 64 6.81 -2.11 -1.82
CA MET A 64 8.09 -2.01 -2.54
C MET A 64 9.04 -3.16 -2.21
N ARG A 65 9.12 -3.54 -0.93
CA ARG A 65 9.97 -4.64 -0.47
C ARG A 65 9.51 -6.00 -1.02
N LEU A 66 8.20 -6.21 -1.12
CA LEU A 66 7.60 -7.44 -1.62
C LEU A 66 7.67 -7.53 -3.14
N SER A 67 7.53 -6.41 -3.86
CA SER A 67 7.66 -6.38 -5.33
C SER A 67 9.08 -6.72 -5.77
N GLY A 68 10.09 -6.13 -5.12
CA GLY A 68 11.51 -6.37 -5.42
C GLY A 68 12.05 -7.76 -5.07
N ARG A 69 11.33 -8.56 -4.27
CA ARG A 69 11.76 -9.91 -3.85
C ARG A 69 11.68 -11.00 -4.93
N SER A 70 11.74 -10.64 -6.21
CA SER A 70 11.67 -11.58 -7.35
C SER A 70 13.02 -12.03 -7.93
N THR A 71 14.16 -11.65 -7.36
CA THR A 71 15.47 -12.19 -7.79
C THR A 71 16.15 -12.94 -6.65
N GLY A 72 15.82 -14.21 -6.52
CA GLY A 72 16.46 -15.15 -5.61
C GLY A 72 16.02 -16.56 -5.96
N SER A 73 16.34 -16.99 -7.19
CA SER A 73 16.33 -18.40 -7.61
C SER A 73 17.77 -18.89 -7.70
#